data_AF-A0A7L3PLF9-F1
#
_entry.id   AF-A0A7L3PLF9-F1
#
_cell.length_a   1.000
_cell.length_b   1.000
_cell.length_c   1.000
_cell.angle_alpha   90.00
_cell.angle_beta   90.00
_cell.angle_gamma   90.00
#
_symmetry.space_group_name_H-M   'P 1'
#
loop_
_entity.id
_entity.type
_entity.pdbx_description
1 polymer ?
#
loop_
_entity_poly.entity_id
_entity_poly.type
_entity_poly.pdbx_seq_one_letter_code
_entity_poly.pdbx_strand_id
1 'polypeptide(L)'
;MVLVPLRPGRAAGRLLPLFCGGARSKGASLSPGAPGRLGQRRYKKDVLPSPEGPVPSVSITEIRQYLRAHSIPFHDGYSCLHTPSLFTGGHADQPPAAAAGAPYTLFIDKTTGSFLCTATLAEGTWQDFQANVELQHRGIPPASSEETEEDLRQASEDARCIWDRALPLWELLDEDETNKTKAMFGISQVSNATLKRFGVRYLRAAKSLVFPWFNPRNATLKGLKLVRVEKKGDTIAYVEETLPRFDSYHNLFGLPLIGCRDTELVLTGWELDTLALHQAAGVASLALPRGATCLPPALLPYLEQFKRITLWLGEDLRSWEAAKLFARKLSLKRCSLVRPGNLQPRPLEALNQGLSFTKILRAALPASHKSIISFRQLREEVFGELANTEQVAGIKWMRFPELNKLLKGHRRGELTVFTGNGHSG
;
A
#
# COMPACT_ATOMS: atom_id res chain seq x y z
N MET A 1 38.95 -27.09 18.10
CA MET A 1 39.65 -26.29 19.11
C MET A 1 39.85 -24.93 18.45
N VAL A 2 38.99 -23.93 18.61
CA VAL A 2 38.46 -23.26 19.80
C VAL A 2 36.95 -23.02 19.63
N LEU A 3 36.21 -23.24 20.71
CA LEU A 3 34.75 -23.15 20.82
C LEU A 3 34.42 -21.83 21.55
N VAL A 4 33.52 -20.99 21.03
CA VAL A 4 32.96 -19.82 21.73
C VAL A 4 31.43 -19.89 21.64
N PRO A 5 30.68 -19.67 22.74
CA PRO A 5 29.33 -20.22 22.90
C PRO A 5 28.20 -19.28 22.47
N LEU A 6 27.12 -19.89 21.99
CA LEU A 6 25.81 -19.29 21.71
C LEU A 6 25.06 -19.02 23.02
N ARG A 7 24.53 -17.80 23.21
CA ARG A 7 23.56 -17.48 24.27
C ARG A 7 22.12 -17.80 23.80
N PRO A 8 21.25 -18.34 24.66
CA PRO A 8 19.87 -18.66 24.31
C PRO A 8 18.93 -17.45 24.43
N GLY A 9 18.16 -17.20 23.37
CA GLY A 9 17.06 -16.24 23.35
C GLY A 9 15.84 -16.76 24.11
N ARG A 10 15.28 -15.90 24.98
CA ARG A 10 14.09 -16.18 25.80
C ARG A 10 12.84 -16.34 24.94
N ALA A 11 12.17 -17.47 25.12
CA ALA A 11 10.79 -17.69 24.71
C ALA A 11 9.82 -16.98 25.67
N ALA A 12 8.84 -16.27 25.13
CA ALA A 12 7.68 -15.77 25.89
C ALA A 12 6.43 -16.49 25.38
N GLY A 13 6.01 -17.52 26.13
CA GLY A 13 4.76 -18.24 25.94
C GLY A 13 3.57 -17.47 26.54
N ARG A 14 2.44 -17.57 25.84
CA ARG A 14 1.11 -17.16 26.29
C ARG A 14 0.69 -17.95 27.53
N LEU A 15 0.16 -17.29 28.56
CA LEU A 15 -0.69 -17.92 29.56
C LEU A 15 -1.86 -17.00 29.94
N LEU A 16 -3.05 -17.58 29.91
CA LEU A 16 -4.36 -17.06 30.34
C LEU A 16 -4.38 -16.80 31.86
N PRO A 17 -5.20 -15.86 32.37
CA PRO A 17 -5.56 -15.86 33.79
C PRO A 17 -6.92 -16.54 34.01
N LEU A 18 -6.88 -17.59 34.84
CA LEU A 18 -8.03 -18.20 35.52
C LEU A 18 -8.35 -17.43 36.81
N PHE A 19 -9.64 -17.24 37.04
CA PHE A 19 -10.24 -16.69 38.26
C PHE A 19 -10.14 -17.64 39.46
N CYS A 20 -9.85 -17.08 40.64
CA CYS A 20 -10.24 -17.48 42.01
C CYS A 20 -9.90 -16.25 42.90
N GLY A 21 -10.66 -15.74 43.86
CA GLY A 21 -11.74 -16.27 44.67
C GLY A 21 -11.41 -16.05 46.16
N GLY A 22 -12.07 -15.05 46.80
CA GLY A 22 -12.18 -14.84 48.25
C GLY A 22 -11.11 -13.94 48.93
N ALA A 23 -11.33 -13.23 50.03
CA ALA A 23 -12.50 -12.76 50.77
C ALA A 23 -11.99 -11.87 51.95
N ARG A 24 -12.68 -10.75 52.26
CA ARG A 24 -12.84 -10.03 53.57
C ARG A 24 -11.54 -9.62 54.36
N SER A 25 -11.41 -8.53 55.13
CA SER A 25 -12.35 -7.60 55.80
C SER A 25 -11.61 -6.36 56.40
N LYS A 26 -12.34 -5.23 56.46
CA LYS A 26 -12.48 -4.19 57.53
C LYS A 26 -11.30 -3.27 57.99
N GLY A 27 -11.65 -1.97 58.08
CA GLY A 27 -11.18 -0.96 59.07
C GLY A 27 -10.61 0.31 58.43
N ALA A 28 -11.35 1.43 58.31
CA ALA A 28 -11.48 2.55 59.28
C ALA A 28 -10.12 3.23 59.62
N SER A 29 -9.87 4.54 59.60
CA SER A 29 -10.70 5.76 59.53
C SER A 29 -9.79 7.02 59.54
N LEU A 30 -10.38 8.20 59.26
CA LEU A 30 -10.04 9.55 59.75
C LEU A 30 -8.88 10.37 59.11
N SER A 31 -9.29 11.45 58.43
CA SER A 31 -8.61 12.76 58.38
C SER A 31 -8.88 13.52 59.71
N PRO A 32 -8.14 14.59 60.11
CA PRO A 32 -8.04 15.87 59.36
C PRO A 32 -6.72 16.66 59.56
N GLY A 33 -6.54 17.77 58.81
CA GLY A 33 -5.67 18.89 59.22
C GLY A 33 -4.68 19.41 58.18
N ALA A 34 -5.02 20.54 57.56
CA ALA A 34 -4.07 21.54 57.03
C ALA A 34 -3.72 22.53 58.18
N PRO A 35 -2.70 23.44 58.12
CA PRO A 35 -2.00 23.96 56.93
C PRO A 35 -0.46 24.11 57.08
N GLY A 36 0.25 24.33 55.96
CA GLY A 36 1.66 24.72 56.01
C GLY A 36 2.33 24.73 54.65
N ARG A 37 2.56 25.93 54.09
CA ARG A 37 3.37 26.16 52.88
C ARG A 37 4.85 25.94 53.20
N LEU A 38 5.47 24.93 52.61
CA LEU A 38 6.89 24.93 52.26
C LEU A 38 7.09 24.23 50.92
N GLY A 39 7.82 24.89 50.02
CA GLY A 39 7.95 24.52 48.62
C GLY A 39 8.71 23.22 48.40
N GLN A 40 8.16 22.36 47.54
CA GLN A 40 8.90 21.31 46.86
C GLN A 40 8.42 21.25 45.40
N ARG A 41 9.36 21.54 44.49
CA ARG A 41 9.22 21.35 43.04
C ARG A 41 8.84 19.88 42.77
N ARG A 42 7.58 19.61 42.44
CA ARG A 42 7.17 18.34 41.85
C ARG A 42 7.30 18.46 40.33
N TYR A 43 8.18 17.65 39.78
CA TYR A 43 8.24 17.33 38.35
C TYR A 43 6.83 16.92 37.90
N LYS A 44 6.20 17.77 37.10
CA LYS A 44 4.97 17.41 36.40
C LYS A 44 5.40 16.37 35.36
N LYS A 45 4.90 15.15 35.50
CA LYS A 45 4.97 14.14 34.46
C LYS A 45 4.04 14.61 33.35
N ASP A 46 4.56 15.48 32.50
CA ASP A 46 3.85 15.90 31.29
C ASP A 46 3.66 14.66 30.43
N VAL A 47 2.39 14.36 30.20
CA VAL A 47 1.93 13.37 29.24
C VAL A 47 2.48 13.80 27.89
N LEU A 48 3.46 13.06 27.38
CA LEU A 48 3.95 13.19 26.02
C LEU A 48 2.73 13.15 25.06
N PRO A 49 2.59 14.10 24.13
CA PRO A 49 1.54 14.02 23.13
C PRO A 49 1.79 12.79 22.25
N SER A 50 0.77 11.97 22.09
CA SER A 50 0.70 10.89 21.10
C SER A 50 1.01 11.46 19.71
N PRO A 51 2.00 10.96 18.96
CA PRO A 51 2.24 11.39 17.60
C PRO A 51 1.25 10.67 16.69
N GLU A 52 0.08 11.26 16.48
CA GLU A 52 -0.80 11.02 15.32
C GLU A 52 -1.98 12.01 15.41
N GLY A 53 -1.67 13.30 15.22
CA GLY A 53 -2.67 14.28 14.81
C GLY A 53 -2.87 14.22 13.29
N PRO A 54 -4.03 14.61 12.75
CA PRO A 54 -4.21 14.72 11.31
C PRO A 54 -3.18 15.71 10.75
N VAL A 55 -2.34 15.25 9.82
CA VAL A 55 -1.43 16.11 9.05
C VAL A 55 -2.25 17.28 8.50
N PRO A 56 -1.83 18.54 8.64
CA PRO A 56 -2.59 19.69 8.15
C PRO A 56 -2.86 19.52 6.65
N SER A 57 -4.12 19.27 6.28
CA SER A 57 -4.51 19.13 4.88
C SER A 57 -4.57 20.51 4.26
N VAL A 58 -3.57 20.85 3.44
CA VAL A 58 -3.55 22.10 2.69
C VAL A 58 -4.48 22.00 1.49
N SER A 59 -5.26 23.05 1.24
CA SER A 59 -6.19 23.04 0.11
C SER A 59 -5.46 23.21 -1.23
N ILE A 60 -5.97 22.60 -2.31
CA ILE A 60 -5.41 22.78 -3.65
C ILE A 60 -5.35 24.26 -4.07
N THR A 61 -6.29 25.07 -3.59
CA THR A 61 -6.34 26.52 -3.81
C THR A 61 -5.17 27.23 -3.14
N GLU A 62 -4.84 26.88 -1.89
CA GLU A 62 -3.67 27.39 -1.18
C GLU A 62 -2.38 26.99 -1.88
N ILE A 63 -2.24 25.71 -2.27
CA ILE A 63 -1.06 25.23 -3.01
C ILE A 63 -0.85 26.04 -4.29
N ARG A 64 -1.90 26.22 -5.11
CA ARG A 64 -1.81 27.00 -6.35
C ARG A 64 -1.49 28.47 -6.10
N GLN A 65 -2.08 29.07 -5.07
CA GLN A 65 -1.81 30.47 -4.71
C GLN A 65 -0.34 30.64 -4.28
N TYR A 66 0.17 29.72 -3.46
CA TYR A 66 1.56 29.71 -3.02
C TYR A 66 2.53 29.60 -4.20
N LEU A 67 2.30 28.64 -5.12
CA LEU A 67 3.15 28.45 -6.30
C LEU A 67 3.16 29.71 -7.19
N ARG A 68 2.00 30.36 -7.40
CA ARG A 68 1.92 31.62 -8.16
C ARG A 68 2.65 32.77 -7.45
N ALA A 69 2.50 32.89 -6.13
CA ALA A 69 3.16 33.93 -5.35
C ALA A 69 4.69 33.83 -5.43
N HIS A 70 5.23 32.61 -5.53
CA HIS A 70 6.66 32.34 -5.65
C HIS A 70 7.14 32.20 -7.12
N SER A 71 6.29 32.55 -8.09
CA SER A 71 6.61 32.44 -9.53
C SER A 71 7.06 31.04 -9.99
N ILE A 72 6.59 29.99 -9.32
CA ILE A 72 6.90 28.60 -9.70
C ILE A 72 5.89 28.15 -10.77
N PRO A 73 6.35 27.82 -12.00
CA PRO A 73 5.45 27.34 -13.04
C PRO A 73 4.92 25.95 -12.66
N PHE A 74 3.63 25.73 -12.90
CA PHE A 74 3.01 24.44 -12.64
C PHE A 74 2.01 24.06 -13.73
N HIS A 75 1.89 22.76 -13.96
CA HIS A 75 0.86 22.16 -14.81
C HIS A 75 -0.13 21.38 -13.93
N ASP A 76 -1.42 21.46 -14.29
CA ASP A 76 -2.47 20.77 -13.55
C ASP A 76 -2.64 19.34 -14.09
N GLY A 77 -2.05 18.37 -13.38
CA GLY A 77 -2.13 16.94 -13.73
C GLY A 77 -3.48 16.32 -13.40
N TYR A 78 -3.54 15.00 -13.26
CA TYR A 78 -4.77 14.31 -12.87
C TYR A 78 -4.95 14.36 -11.35
N SER A 79 -4.03 13.74 -10.62
CA SER A 79 -4.00 13.62 -9.15
C SER A 79 -3.00 14.57 -8.51
N CYS A 80 -1.96 14.97 -9.24
CA CYS A 80 -0.89 15.84 -8.76
C CYS A 80 -0.80 17.14 -9.57
N LEU A 81 -0.28 18.21 -8.95
CA LEU A 81 0.27 19.36 -9.68
C LEU A 81 1.70 19.02 -10.08
N HIS A 82 2.07 19.35 -11.31
CA HIS A 82 3.41 19.06 -11.85
C HIS A 82 4.23 20.35 -11.85
N THR A 83 5.43 20.30 -11.31
CA THR A 83 6.36 21.44 -11.24
C THR A 83 7.76 21.00 -11.66
N PRO A 84 8.61 21.92 -12.13
CA PRO A 84 10.03 21.64 -12.30
C PRO A 84 10.65 21.28 -10.94
N SER A 85 11.73 20.48 -10.96
CA SER A 85 12.43 20.16 -9.71
C SER A 85 13.07 21.41 -9.11
N LEU A 86 12.90 21.57 -7.80
CA LEU A 86 13.67 22.53 -6.99
C LEU A 86 14.96 21.88 -6.43
N PHE A 87 15.09 20.56 -6.56
CA PHE A 87 16.11 19.74 -5.92
C PHE A 87 17.30 19.41 -6.83
N THR A 88 17.40 20.03 -8.01
CA THR A 88 18.58 19.90 -8.87
C THR A 88 19.74 20.71 -8.28
N GLY A 89 20.48 20.07 -7.38
CA GLY A 89 21.75 20.60 -6.91
C GLY A 89 22.77 20.65 -8.04
N GLY A 90 23.25 21.86 -8.36
CA GLY A 90 24.66 22.19 -8.57
C GLY A 90 25.56 21.43 -9.55
N HIS A 91 25.09 20.47 -10.34
CA HIS A 91 25.89 19.85 -11.40
C HIS A 91 25.32 20.19 -12.77
N ALA A 92 25.81 21.29 -13.34
CA ALA A 92 25.58 21.67 -14.73
C ALA A 92 26.15 20.68 -15.76
N ASP A 93 26.94 19.68 -15.32
CA ASP A 93 27.60 18.71 -16.21
C ASP A 93 27.27 17.27 -15.80
N GLN A 94 26.02 16.83 -16.01
CA GLN A 94 25.70 15.45 -16.40
C GLN A 94 24.19 15.32 -16.64
N PRO A 95 23.73 14.99 -17.86
CA PRO A 95 22.32 14.73 -18.09
C PRO A 95 21.92 13.44 -17.36
N PRO A 96 20.85 13.43 -16.53
CA PRO A 96 20.31 12.19 -15.99
C PRO A 96 19.77 11.34 -17.15
N ALA A 97 20.46 10.24 -17.44
CA ALA A 97 20.09 9.26 -18.44
C ALA A 97 18.81 8.50 -18.01
N ALA A 98 17.65 9.17 -18.16
CA ALA A 98 16.29 8.61 -18.27
C ALA A 98 15.21 9.70 -18.30
N ALA A 99 15.51 10.94 -17.86
CA ALA A 99 14.53 12.03 -17.69
C ALA A 99 14.66 13.17 -18.73
N ALA A 100 15.40 12.96 -19.81
CA ALA A 100 15.81 13.98 -20.78
C ALA A 100 14.69 14.55 -21.69
N GLY A 101 13.41 14.47 -21.28
CA GLY A 101 12.29 14.96 -22.09
C GLY A 101 11.04 15.42 -21.33
N ALA A 102 11.00 15.35 -20.00
CA ALA A 102 9.84 15.77 -19.23
C ALA A 102 10.11 17.14 -18.56
N PRO A 103 9.35 18.21 -18.90
CA PRO A 103 9.55 19.53 -18.30
C PRO A 103 9.20 19.59 -16.80
N TYR A 104 8.49 18.58 -16.30
CA TYR A 104 8.08 18.47 -14.91
C TYR A 104 8.53 17.15 -14.30
N THR A 105 9.26 17.23 -13.20
CA THR A 105 9.83 16.07 -12.48
C THR A 105 9.43 16.06 -11.01
N LEU A 106 8.79 17.11 -10.53
CA LEU A 106 8.27 17.25 -9.17
C LEU A 106 6.74 17.20 -9.21
N PHE A 107 6.15 16.40 -8.33
CA PHE A 107 4.72 16.15 -8.29
C PHE A 107 4.22 16.44 -6.88
N ILE A 108 3.20 17.29 -6.76
CA ILE A 108 2.58 17.68 -5.50
C ILE A 108 1.16 17.11 -5.48
N ASP A 109 0.85 16.24 -4.53
CA ASP A 109 -0.48 15.64 -4.39
C ASP A 109 -1.53 16.71 -4.09
N LYS A 110 -2.63 16.71 -4.87
CA LYS A 110 -3.69 17.72 -4.74
C LYS A 110 -4.53 17.59 -3.46
N THR A 111 -4.46 16.45 -2.78
CA THR A 111 -5.28 16.12 -1.61
C THR A 111 -4.48 16.24 -0.32
N THR A 112 -3.24 15.76 -0.30
CA THR A 112 -2.39 15.75 0.89
C THR A 112 -1.36 16.88 0.90
N GLY A 113 -1.04 17.47 -0.26
CA GLY A 113 0.04 18.44 -0.40
C GLY A 113 1.45 17.84 -0.32
N SER A 114 1.56 16.53 -0.10
CA SER A 114 2.85 15.83 -0.12
C SER A 114 3.48 15.89 -1.49
N PHE A 115 4.81 15.97 -1.56
CA PHE A 115 5.52 16.03 -2.83
C PHE A 115 6.42 14.82 -3.04
N LEU A 116 6.67 14.51 -4.32
CA LEU A 116 7.67 13.55 -4.75
C LEU A 116 8.35 14.05 -6.02
N CYS A 117 9.67 14.12 -6.01
CA CYS A 117 10.49 14.37 -7.19
C CYS A 117 10.90 13.05 -7.82
N THR A 118 10.43 12.71 -9.01
CA THR A 118 10.81 11.44 -9.67
C THR A 118 12.26 11.44 -10.16
N ALA A 119 12.86 12.62 -10.37
CA ALA A 119 14.25 12.74 -10.78
C ALA A 119 15.25 12.53 -9.63
N THR A 120 14.98 13.11 -8.45
CA THR A 120 15.87 13.02 -7.28
C THR A 120 15.42 11.99 -6.25
N LEU A 121 14.15 11.58 -6.30
CA LEU A 121 13.44 10.79 -5.30
C LEU A 121 13.27 11.49 -3.95
N ALA A 122 13.45 12.81 -3.91
CA ALA A 122 13.11 13.61 -2.75
C ALA A 122 11.59 13.60 -2.55
N GLU A 123 11.14 13.25 -1.34
CA GLU A 123 9.74 13.23 -0.95
C GLU A 123 9.56 13.92 0.40
N GLY A 124 8.37 14.43 0.67
CA GLY A 124 8.10 15.15 1.91
C GLY A 124 6.68 15.67 2.00
N THR A 125 6.39 16.30 3.13
CA THR A 125 5.13 16.98 3.41
C THR A 125 5.05 18.34 2.70
N TRP A 126 3.88 18.97 2.76
CA TRP A 126 3.74 20.34 2.25
C TRP A 126 4.63 21.33 3.02
N GLN A 127 4.79 21.16 4.34
CA GLN A 127 5.68 21.99 5.14
C GLN A 127 7.14 21.85 4.68
N ASP A 128 7.57 20.62 4.41
CA ASP A 128 8.92 20.36 3.89
C ASP A 128 9.12 21.03 2.52
N PHE A 129 8.09 21.05 1.67
CA PHE A 129 8.15 21.75 0.39
C PHE A 129 8.34 23.26 0.58
N GLN A 130 7.52 23.88 1.43
CA GLN A 130 7.61 25.32 1.72
C GLN A 130 8.98 25.68 2.31
N ALA A 131 9.46 24.89 3.27
CA ALA A 131 10.78 25.06 3.85
C ALA A 131 11.88 24.99 2.78
N ASN A 132 11.82 24.01 1.86
CA ASN A 132 12.80 23.90 0.78
C ASN A 132 12.77 25.08 -0.20
N VAL A 133 11.59 25.61 -0.54
CA VAL A 133 11.46 26.83 -1.37
C VAL A 133 12.10 28.03 -0.66
N GLU A 134 11.85 28.20 0.63
CA GLU A 134 12.42 29.29 1.44
C GLU A 134 13.94 29.12 1.66
N LEU A 135 14.42 27.90 1.82
CA LEU A 135 15.84 27.57 1.96
C LEU A 135 16.60 27.73 0.64
N GLN A 136 15.96 27.54 -0.52
CA GLN A 136 16.57 27.83 -1.82
C GLN A 136 16.94 29.32 -1.96
N HIS A 137 16.21 30.20 -1.26
CA HIS A 137 16.57 31.62 -1.14
C HIS A 137 17.72 31.89 -0.14
N ARG A 138 18.12 30.90 0.68
CA ARG A 138 19.12 31.06 1.77
C ARG A 138 20.32 30.09 1.70
N GLY A 139 20.33 29.12 0.79
CA GLY A 139 21.49 28.26 0.50
C GLY A 139 21.86 27.24 1.59
N ILE A 140 20.91 26.71 2.35
CA ILE A 140 21.16 25.74 3.44
C ILE A 140 20.42 24.42 3.17
N PRO A 141 21.06 23.24 3.31
CA PRO A 141 20.40 21.96 3.11
C PRO A 141 19.40 21.63 4.25
N PRO A 142 18.29 20.92 3.94
CA PRO A 142 17.29 20.55 4.94
C PRO A 142 17.81 19.48 5.91
N ALA A 143 17.38 19.55 7.17
CA ALA A 143 17.64 18.55 8.18
C ALA A 143 16.62 17.41 8.08
N SER A 144 17.07 16.15 8.02
CA SER A 144 16.20 14.97 8.04
C SER A 144 16.02 14.45 9.47
N SER A 145 14.89 13.78 9.70
CA SER A 145 14.56 13.14 10.98
C SER A 145 15.30 11.80 11.11
N GLU A 146 16.27 11.74 12.04
CA GLU A 146 17.21 10.61 12.19
C GLU A 146 16.54 9.28 12.58
N GLU A 147 15.50 9.30 13.40
CA GLU A 147 14.90 8.06 13.96
C GLU A 147 14.17 7.19 12.92
N THR A 148 13.58 7.79 11.88
CA THR A 148 12.88 7.04 10.81
C THR A 148 13.85 6.45 9.78
N GLU A 149 15.03 7.04 9.64
CA GLU A 149 16.04 6.58 8.68
C GLU A 149 16.72 5.29 9.13
N GLU A 150 16.96 5.11 10.43
CA GLU A 150 17.62 3.90 10.96
C GLU A 150 16.77 2.63 10.75
N ASP A 151 15.47 2.68 11.06
CA ASP A 151 14.55 1.56 10.86
C ASP A 151 14.44 1.16 9.38
N LEU A 152 14.44 2.14 8.47
CA LEU A 152 14.41 1.90 7.03
C LEU A 152 15.73 1.31 6.53
N ARG A 153 16.88 1.72 7.10
CA ARG A 153 18.19 1.13 6.79
C ARG A 153 18.27 -0.32 7.22
N GLN A 154 17.86 -0.63 8.45
CA GLN A 154 17.81 -2.01 8.94
C GLN A 154 16.89 -2.88 8.07
N ALA A 155 15.69 -2.39 7.75
CA ALA A 155 14.77 -3.12 6.88
C ALA A 155 15.35 -3.36 5.48
N SER A 156 16.14 -2.42 4.94
CA SER A 156 16.84 -2.57 3.67
C SER A 156 17.94 -3.62 3.73
N GLU A 157 18.66 -3.72 4.85
CA GLU A 157 19.69 -4.74 5.08
C GLU A 157 19.10 -6.14 5.23
N ASP A 158 18.01 -6.27 6.00
CA ASP A 158 17.26 -7.51 6.16
C ASP A 158 16.70 -7.99 4.82
N ALA A 159 16.13 -7.07 4.03
CA ALA A 159 15.66 -7.33 2.68
C ALA A 159 16.80 -7.85 1.79
N ARG A 160 17.98 -7.23 1.85
CA ARG A 160 19.15 -7.69 1.08
C ARG A 160 19.60 -9.10 1.49
N CYS A 161 19.65 -9.38 2.79
CA CYS A 161 20.00 -10.69 3.32
C CYS A 161 19.06 -11.79 2.81
N ILE A 162 17.74 -11.52 2.78
CA ILE A 162 16.74 -12.45 2.25
C ILE A 162 16.90 -12.60 0.73
N TRP A 163 17.10 -11.50 0.01
CA TRP A 163 17.27 -11.49 -1.43
C TRP A 163 18.45 -12.34 -1.89
N ASP A 164 19.59 -12.22 -1.20
CA ASP A 164 20.82 -12.96 -1.52
C ASP A 164 20.68 -14.46 -1.24
N ARG A 165 19.84 -14.85 -0.28
CA ARG A 165 19.49 -16.26 0.00
C ARG A 165 18.42 -16.83 -0.92
N ALA A 166 17.60 -15.97 -1.54
CA ALA A 166 16.54 -16.38 -2.42
C ALA A 166 17.10 -16.75 -3.80
N LEU A 167 16.65 -17.88 -4.35
CA LEU A 167 17.08 -18.37 -5.65
C LEU A 167 16.16 -17.83 -6.76
N PRO A 168 16.67 -17.48 -7.94
CA PRO A 168 15.82 -17.15 -9.07
C PRO A 168 14.88 -18.32 -9.38
N LEU A 169 13.57 -18.07 -9.42
CA LEU A 169 12.58 -19.15 -9.55
C LEU A 169 12.73 -19.91 -10.88
N TRP A 170 13.23 -19.25 -11.93
CA TRP A 170 13.45 -19.85 -13.24
C TRP A 170 14.77 -20.63 -13.37
N GLU A 171 15.65 -20.57 -12.36
CA GLU A 171 16.98 -21.21 -12.31
C GLU A 171 17.11 -22.04 -11.02
N LEU A 172 16.02 -22.59 -10.49
CA LEU A 172 16.17 -23.57 -9.41
C LEU A 172 16.96 -24.77 -9.92
N LEU A 173 17.78 -25.35 -9.05
CA LEU A 173 18.69 -26.45 -9.39
C LEU A 173 17.97 -27.71 -9.91
N ASP A 174 16.67 -27.84 -9.61
CA ASP A 174 15.82 -28.97 -10.00
C ASP A 174 14.57 -28.47 -10.75
N GLU A 175 14.36 -28.99 -11.96
CA GLU A 175 13.19 -28.66 -12.80
C GLU A 175 11.89 -29.15 -12.18
N ASP A 176 11.91 -30.30 -11.50
CA ASP A 176 10.73 -30.85 -10.82
C ASP A 176 10.35 -29.99 -9.61
N GLU A 177 11.34 -29.53 -8.82
CA GLU A 177 11.13 -28.54 -7.76
C GLU A 177 10.53 -27.25 -8.32
N THR A 178 11.00 -26.78 -9.48
CA THR A 178 10.46 -25.59 -10.15
C THR A 178 9.00 -25.78 -10.52
N ASN A 179 8.67 -26.88 -11.18
CA ASN A 179 7.31 -27.17 -11.62
C ASN A 179 6.36 -27.38 -10.43
N LYS A 180 6.80 -28.07 -9.38
CA LYS A 180 6.06 -28.22 -8.13
C LYS A 180 5.83 -26.88 -7.44
N THR A 181 6.84 -26.02 -7.39
CA THR A 181 6.73 -24.68 -6.81
C THR A 181 5.76 -23.82 -7.62
N LYS A 182 5.86 -23.80 -8.95
CA LYS A 182 4.91 -23.10 -9.80
C LYS A 182 3.48 -23.58 -9.61
N ALA A 183 3.28 -24.89 -9.54
CA ALA A 183 1.96 -25.48 -9.28
C ALA A 183 1.42 -25.09 -7.90
N MET A 184 2.27 -25.05 -6.87
CA MET A 184 1.89 -24.64 -5.52
C MET A 184 1.33 -23.21 -5.46
N PHE A 185 1.89 -22.29 -6.26
CA PHE A 185 1.42 -20.90 -6.35
C PHE A 185 0.41 -20.65 -7.48
N GLY A 186 -0.06 -21.71 -8.18
CA GLY A 186 -1.02 -21.57 -9.27
C GLY A 186 -0.46 -20.86 -10.52
N ILE A 187 0.86 -20.82 -10.70
CA ILE A 187 1.57 -20.12 -11.78
C ILE A 187 2.22 -21.07 -12.79
N SER A 188 1.72 -22.31 -12.93
CA SER A 188 2.27 -23.30 -13.88
C SER A 188 2.34 -22.79 -15.32
N GLN A 189 1.38 -21.96 -15.72
CA GLN A 189 1.33 -21.35 -17.05
C GLN A 189 2.29 -20.17 -17.21
N VAL A 190 2.89 -19.63 -16.14
CA VAL A 190 3.81 -18.49 -16.21
C VAL A 190 5.19 -18.96 -16.68
N SER A 191 5.66 -18.36 -17.76
CA SER A 191 6.93 -18.67 -18.42
C SER A 191 8.13 -18.21 -17.60
N ASN A 192 9.24 -18.91 -17.78
CA ASN A 192 10.53 -18.55 -17.16
C ASN A 192 11.02 -17.18 -17.62
N ALA A 193 10.73 -16.78 -18.87
CA ALA A 193 11.07 -15.47 -19.40
C ALA A 193 10.35 -14.35 -18.62
N THR A 194 9.05 -14.52 -18.34
CA THR A 194 8.27 -13.58 -17.52
C THR A 194 8.83 -13.49 -16.10
N LEU A 195 9.11 -14.63 -15.46
CA LEU A 195 9.68 -14.66 -14.10
C LEU A 195 11.04 -13.95 -14.04
N LYS A 196 11.91 -14.21 -15.02
CA LYS A 196 13.21 -13.54 -15.17
C LYS A 196 13.07 -12.05 -15.36
N ARG A 197 12.14 -11.61 -16.20
CA ARG A 197 11.88 -10.19 -16.49
C ARG A 197 11.47 -9.41 -15.25
N PHE A 198 10.65 -10.01 -14.39
CA PHE A 198 10.17 -9.39 -13.15
C PHE A 198 11.05 -9.67 -11.93
N GLY A 199 12.11 -10.48 -12.07
CA GLY A 199 13.02 -10.80 -10.97
C GLY A 199 12.37 -11.63 -9.85
N VAL A 200 11.40 -12.49 -10.17
CA VAL A 200 10.71 -13.31 -9.16
C VAL A 200 11.65 -14.40 -8.62
N ARG A 201 11.89 -14.38 -7.31
CA ARG A 201 12.74 -15.36 -6.62
C ARG A 201 11.93 -16.28 -5.70
N TYR A 202 12.58 -17.32 -5.20
CA TYR A 202 12.01 -18.28 -4.27
C TYR A 202 12.94 -18.50 -3.08
N LEU A 203 12.39 -18.37 -1.87
CA LEU A 203 13.07 -18.63 -0.62
C LEU A 203 12.67 -20.01 -0.10
N ARG A 204 13.56 -21.00 -0.27
CA ARG A 204 13.33 -22.40 0.15
C ARG A 204 13.00 -22.54 1.64
N ALA A 205 13.73 -21.85 2.51
CA ALA A 205 13.56 -21.94 3.96
C ALA A 205 12.15 -21.57 4.43
N ALA A 206 11.53 -20.58 3.79
CA ALA A 206 10.19 -20.10 4.11
C ALA A 206 9.11 -20.63 3.14
N LYS A 207 9.49 -21.43 2.13
CA LYS A 207 8.62 -21.86 1.02
C LYS A 207 7.79 -20.70 0.43
N SER A 208 8.45 -19.56 0.20
CA SER A 208 7.79 -18.30 -0.17
C SER A 208 8.36 -17.75 -1.47
N LEU A 209 7.49 -17.21 -2.34
CA LEU A 209 7.91 -16.36 -3.46
C LEU A 209 8.39 -15.03 -2.92
N VAL A 210 9.39 -14.45 -3.58
CA VAL A 210 10.03 -13.19 -3.21
C VAL A 210 9.95 -12.24 -4.39
N PHE A 211 9.25 -11.12 -4.19
CA PHE A 211 9.07 -10.05 -5.16
C PHE A 211 9.93 -8.84 -4.77
N PRO A 212 10.83 -8.36 -5.65
CA PRO A 212 11.70 -7.25 -5.33
C PRO A 212 10.98 -5.90 -5.38
N TRP A 213 11.38 -5.01 -4.48
CA TRP A 213 11.13 -3.58 -4.58
C TRP A 213 12.44 -2.88 -4.91
N PHE A 214 12.63 -2.56 -6.18
CA PHE A 214 13.78 -1.78 -6.64
C PHE A 214 13.48 -0.29 -6.66
N ASN A 215 14.49 0.49 -6.33
CA ASN A 215 14.49 1.92 -6.56
C ASN A 215 14.50 2.19 -8.08
N PRO A 216 13.55 2.99 -8.62
CA PRO A 216 13.45 3.26 -10.05
C PRO A 216 14.68 3.92 -10.68
N ARG A 217 15.50 4.65 -9.90
CA ARG A 217 16.61 5.45 -10.43
C ARG A 217 17.92 4.69 -10.55
N ASN A 218 18.26 3.90 -9.53
CA ASN A 218 19.57 3.24 -9.40
C ASN A 218 19.46 1.71 -9.30
N ALA A 219 18.25 1.15 -9.44
CA ALA A 219 17.96 -0.28 -9.32
C ALA A 219 18.42 -0.91 -7.99
N THR A 220 18.66 -0.13 -6.94
CA THR A 220 19.01 -0.67 -5.62
C THR A 220 17.78 -1.27 -4.95
N LEU A 221 17.94 -2.40 -4.26
CA LEU A 221 16.86 -3.03 -3.51
C LEU A 221 16.48 -2.17 -2.30
N LYS A 222 15.23 -1.67 -2.27
CA LYS A 222 14.66 -0.95 -1.11
C LYS A 222 13.91 -1.88 -0.17
N GLY A 223 13.45 -3.02 -0.66
CA GLY A 223 12.59 -3.92 0.09
C GLY A 223 12.14 -5.13 -0.71
N LEU A 224 11.31 -5.96 -0.09
CA LEU A 224 10.78 -7.21 -0.65
C LEU A 224 9.34 -7.41 -0.20
N LYS A 225 8.58 -8.15 -1.01
CA LYS A 225 7.34 -8.79 -0.57
C LYS A 225 7.49 -10.30 -0.68
N LEU A 226 7.16 -11.01 0.39
CA LEU A 226 7.13 -12.46 0.45
C LEU A 226 5.68 -12.93 0.38
N VAL A 227 5.43 -13.94 -0.45
CA VAL A 227 4.12 -14.59 -0.54
C VAL A 227 4.30 -16.07 -0.24
N ARG A 228 3.60 -16.55 0.78
CA ARG A 228 3.55 -17.97 1.17
C ARG A 228 2.17 -18.52 0.91
N VAL A 229 2.11 -19.80 0.57
CA VAL A 229 0.85 -20.54 0.47
C VAL A 229 0.66 -21.38 1.73
N GLU A 230 -0.45 -21.18 2.42
CA GLU A 230 -0.92 -22.00 3.54
C GLU A 230 -2.19 -22.75 3.14
N LYS A 231 -2.22 -24.06 3.38
CA LYS A 231 -3.42 -24.87 3.16
C LYS A 231 -4.20 -24.94 4.48
N LYS A 232 -5.42 -24.38 4.48
CA LYS A 232 -6.38 -24.53 5.58
C LYS A 232 -7.51 -25.44 5.12
N GLY A 233 -7.36 -26.75 5.37
CA GLY A 233 -8.23 -27.77 4.81
C GLY A 233 -8.10 -27.82 3.29
N ASP A 234 -9.24 -27.79 2.57
CA ASP A 234 -9.28 -27.74 1.11
C ASP A 234 -9.06 -26.34 0.52
N THR A 235 -8.99 -25.29 1.35
CA THR A 235 -8.82 -23.91 0.87
C THR A 235 -7.35 -23.49 0.91
N ILE A 236 -6.88 -22.91 -0.20
CA ILE A 236 -5.55 -22.32 -0.33
C ILE A 236 -5.63 -20.86 0.13
N ALA A 237 -4.88 -20.51 1.17
CA ALA A 237 -4.73 -19.13 1.64
C ALA A 237 -3.32 -18.62 1.30
N TYR A 238 -3.24 -17.39 0.81
CA TYR A 238 -1.95 -16.73 0.61
C TYR A 238 -1.67 -15.81 1.80
N VAL A 239 -0.46 -15.90 2.33
CA VAL A 239 0.04 -15.05 3.41
C VAL A 239 1.11 -14.15 2.86
N GLU A 240 0.95 -12.84 3.07
CA GLU A 240 1.86 -11.81 2.57
C GLU A 240 2.66 -11.20 3.73
N GLU A 241 3.96 -11.05 3.52
CA GLU A 241 4.85 -10.34 4.44
C GLU A 241 5.65 -9.31 3.63
N THR A 242 5.76 -8.07 4.11
CA THR A 242 6.51 -7.01 3.43
C THR A 242 7.68 -6.53 4.27
N LEU A 243 8.77 -6.19 3.59
CA LEU A 243 9.93 -5.52 4.16
C LEU A 243 10.23 -4.28 3.31
N PRO A 244 10.23 -3.06 3.87
CA PRO A 244 9.80 -2.70 5.23
C PRO A 244 8.33 -3.05 5.52
N ARG A 245 7.91 -2.83 6.77
CA ARG A 245 6.53 -3.12 7.24
C ARG A 245 5.47 -2.48 6.32
N PHE A 246 4.28 -3.06 6.37
CA PHE A 246 3.15 -2.80 5.48
C PHE A 246 2.87 -1.31 5.19
N ASP A 247 2.99 -0.45 6.19
CA ASP A 247 2.71 0.99 6.05
C ASP A 247 3.78 1.74 5.25
N SER A 248 5.04 1.34 5.39
CA SER A 248 6.19 1.94 4.69
C SER A 248 6.50 1.28 3.35
N TYR A 249 5.79 0.20 3.00
CA TYR A 249 5.96 -0.53 1.75
C TYR A 249 5.22 0.14 0.59
N HIS A 250 5.98 0.82 -0.27
CA HIS A 250 5.48 1.63 -1.39
C HIS A 250 5.96 1.09 -2.75
N ASN A 251 5.93 -0.23 -2.94
CA ASN A 251 6.31 -0.84 -4.20
C ASN A 251 5.15 -0.87 -5.20
N LEU A 252 5.31 -0.25 -6.37
CA LEU A 252 4.52 -0.58 -7.55
C LEU A 252 5.25 -1.70 -8.30
N PHE A 253 4.86 -2.94 -8.05
CA PHE A 253 5.53 -4.07 -8.68
C PHE A 253 5.37 -4.00 -10.21
N GLY A 254 6.48 -4.09 -10.93
CA GLY A 254 6.56 -3.89 -12.38
C GLY A 254 6.96 -2.48 -12.83
N LEU A 255 7.08 -1.50 -11.92
CA LEU A 255 7.39 -0.11 -12.26
C LEU A 255 8.68 0.08 -13.07
N PRO A 256 9.80 -0.61 -12.77
CA PRO A 256 11.02 -0.50 -13.57
C PRO A 256 10.86 -1.00 -15.02
N LEU A 257 9.79 -1.74 -15.34
CA LEU A 257 9.53 -2.27 -16.67
C LEU A 257 8.69 -1.32 -17.53
N ILE A 258 8.14 -0.25 -16.94
CA ILE A 258 7.36 0.76 -17.63
C ILE A 258 8.30 1.69 -18.41
N GLY A 259 8.07 1.81 -19.70
CA GLY A 259 8.76 2.75 -20.58
C GLY A 259 8.06 4.11 -20.62
N CYS A 260 8.80 5.15 -20.98
CA CYS A 260 8.27 6.51 -21.15
C CYS A 260 7.19 6.65 -22.24
N ARG A 261 7.04 5.63 -23.10
CA ARG A 261 6.03 5.58 -24.18
C ARG A 261 4.73 4.89 -23.75
N ASP A 262 4.71 4.26 -22.58
CA ASP A 262 3.54 3.55 -22.09
C ASP A 262 2.49 4.57 -21.61
N THR A 263 1.43 4.72 -22.39
CA THR A 263 0.35 5.67 -22.11
C THR A 263 -0.92 5.02 -21.55
N GLU A 264 -1.01 3.69 -21.65
CA GLU A 264 -2.10 2.88 -21.13
C GLU A 264 -1.55 1.89 -20.09
N LEU A 265 -2.25 1.73 -18.97
CA LEU A 265 -1.83 0.88 -17.86
C LEU A 265 -2.97 -0.01 -17.36
N VAL A 266 -2.65 -1.25 -17.01
CA VAL A 266 -3.54 -2.11 -16.20
C VAL A 266 -3.01 -2.20 -14.76
N LEU A 267 -3.80 -1.77 -13.78
CA LEU A 267 -3.49 -1.91 -12.35
C LEU A 267 -4.14 -3.17 -11.79
N THR A 268 -3.33 -4.02 -11.16
CA THR A 268 -3.77 -5.23 -10.47
C THR A 268 -3.63 -5.11 -8.97
N GLY A 269 -4.35 -5.97 -8.25
CA GLY A 269 -4.22 -6.08 -6.81
C GLY A 269 -3.02 -6.92 -6.36
N TRP A 270 -2.51 -7.81 -7.21
CA TRP A 270 -1.51 -8.83 -6.85
C TRP A 270 -0.42 -8.93 -7.90
N GLU A 271 0.79 -9.27 -7.43
CA GLU A 271 1.98 -9.41 -8.26
C GLU A 271 1.85 -10.54 -9.28
N LEU A 272 1.24 -11.66 -8.88
CA LEU A 272 1.01 -12.81 -9.77
C LEU A 272 0.09 -12.46 -10.95
N ASP A 273 -0.92 -11.62 -10.70
CA ASP A 273 -1.84 -11.14 -11.73
C ASP A 273 -1.13 -10.21 -12.73
N THR A 274 -0.15 -9.42 -12.27
CA THR A 274 0.73 -8.60 -13.13
C THR A 274 1.56 -9.48 -14.06
N LEU A 275 2.13 -10.58 -13.55
CA LEU A 275 2.89 -11.54 -14.36
C LEU A 275 2.02 -12.15 -15.46
N ALA A 276 0.80 -12.55 -15.11
CA ALA A 276 -0.15 -13.14 -16.04
C ALA A 276 -0.55 -12.16 -17.15
N LEU A 277 -0.85 -10.90 -16.81
CA LEU A 277 -1.18 -9.85 -17.77
C LEU A 277 -0.04 -9.55 -18.73
N HIS A 278 1.16 -9.38 -18.19
CA HIS A 278 2.33 -9.06 -19.01
C HIS A 278 2.60 -10.19 -20.01
N GLN A 279 2.52 -11.45 -19.56
CA GLN A 279 2.71 -12.60 -20.44
C GLN A 279 1.62 -12.73 -21.50
N ALA A 280 0.35 -12.63 -21.11
CA ALA A 280 -0.76 -12.96 -21.99
C ALA A 280 -1.10 -11.84 -22.98
N ALA A 281 -0.94 -10.58 -22.56
CA ALA A 281 -1.39 -9.42 -23.33
C ALA A 281 -0.25 -8.48 -23.72
N GLY A 282 0.94 -8.60 -23.13
CA GLY A 282 2.07 -7.71 -23.40
C GLY A 282 1.82 -6.24 -23.00
N VAL A 283 0.77 -5.98 -22.22
CA VAL A 283 0.38 -4.64 -21.79
C VAL A 283 1.24 -4.18 -20.62
N ALA A 284 1.43 -2.86 -20.51
CA ALA A 284 1.99 -2.26 -19.31
C ALA A 284 1.06 -2.55 -18.12
N SER A 285 1.61 -3.17 -17.07
CA SER A 285 0.85 -3.62 -15.92
C SER A 285 1.64 -3.41 -14.63
N LEU A 286 0.96 -2.96 -13.58
CA LEU A 286 1.54 -2.76 -12.26
C LEU A 286 0.67 -3.37 -11.17
N ALA A 287 1.29 -3.93 -10.14
CA ALA A 287 0.61 -4.39 -8.93
C ALA A 287 0.69 -3.35 -7.83
N LEU A 288 -0.44 -3.16 -7.13
CA LEU A 288 -0.51 -2.33 -5.94
C LEU A 288 0.13 -3.04 -4.74
N PRO A 289 0.89 -2.34 -3.89
CA PRO A 289 1.62 -2.96 -2.77
C PRO A 289 0.69 -3.63 -1.76
N ARG A 290 -0.54 -3.11 -1.65
CA ARG A 290 -1.55 -3.53 -0.66
C ARG A 290 -2.85 -4.00 -1.33
N GLY A 291 -2.75 -4.38 -2.60
CA GLY A 291 -3.88 -4.79 -3.42
C GLY A 291 -5.10 -3.86 -3.35
N ALA A 292 -6.28 -4.45 -3.19
CA ALA A 292 -7.54 -3.71 -3.13
C ALA A 292 -7.77 -2.95 -1.81
N THR A 293 -6.89 -3.07 -0.80
CA THR A 293 -7.14 -2.44 0.51
C THR A 293 -6.87 -0.93 0.48
N CYS A 294 -5.78 -0.51 -0.15
CA CYS A 294 -5.35 0.88 -0.13
C CYS A 294 -4.45 1.23 -1.32
N LEU A 295 -4.78 2.35 -1.98
CA LEU A 295 -3.90 3.04 -2.91
C LEU A 295 -3.23 4.22 -2.16
N PRO A 296 -1.94 4.10 -1.75
CA PRO A 296 -1.22 5.18 -1.08
C PRO A 296 -1.05 6.41 -1.98
N PRO A 297 -1.25 7.63 -1.43
CA PRO A 297 -1.01 8.88 -2.15
C PRO A 297 0.42 9.02 -2.70
N ALA A 298 1.43 8.51 -1.99
CA ALA A 298 2.83 8.53 -2.41
C ALA A 298 3.08 7.84 -3.77
N LEU A 299 2.16 7.00 -4.24
CA LEU A 299 2.27 6.31 -5.52
C LEU A 299 1.60 7.03 -6.69
N LEU A 300 0.76 8.04 -6.42
CA LEU A 300 0.01 8.76 -7.45
C LEU A 300 0.92 9.46 -8.48
N PRO A 301 2.06 10.05 -8.11
CA PRO A 301 2.99 10.64 -9.07
C PRO A 301 3.44 9.68 -10.18
N TYR A 302 3.71 8.41 -9.85
CA TYR A 302 4.13 7.41 -10.84
C TYR A 302 3.02 7.04 -11.83
N LEU A 303 1.76 7.33 -11.47
CA LEU A 303 0.58 7.04 -12.27
C LEU A 303 0.14 8.24 -13.13
N GLU A 304 0.80 9.39 -13.02
CA GLU A 304 0.44 10.61 -13.78
C GLU A 304 0.72 10.48 -15.28
N GLN A 305 1.74 9.72 -15.69
CA GLN A 305 2.09 9.55 -17.10
C GLN A 305 1.00 8.86 -17.95
N PHE A 306 0.12 8.07 -17.31
CA PHE A 306 -0.85 7.25 -18.02
C PHE A 306 -2.12 8.03 -18.35
N LYS A 307 -2.45 8.06 -19.64
CA LYS A 307 -3.68 8.67 -20.17
C LYS A 307 -4.90 7.81 -19.95
N ARG A 308 -4.73 6.48 -19.84
CA ARG A 308 -5.79 5.50 -19.59
C ARG A 308 -5.32 4.48 -18.57
N ILE A 309 -6.15 4.21 -17.57
CA ILE A 309 -5.85 3.25 -16.49
C ILE A 309 -7.02 2.28 -16.37
N THR A 310 -6.77 0.99 -16.57
CA THR A 310 -7.76 -0.07 -16.33
C THR A 310 -7.49 -0.71 -14.99
N LEU A 311 -8.47 -0.72 -14.08
CA LEU A 311 -8.39 -1.34 -12.76
C LEU A 311 -8.96 -2.76 -12.82
N TRP A 312 -8.12 -3.75 -12.57
CA TRP A 312 -8.50 -5.18 -12.49
C TRP A 312 -7.95 -5.76 -11.19
N LEU A 313 -8.58 -5.36 -10.08
CA LEU A 313 -8.01 -5.56 -8.74
C LEU A 313 -8.27 -6.94 -8.12
N GLY A 314 -9.24 -7.68 -8.65
CA GLY A 314 -9.60 -9.00 -8.13
C GLY A 314 -10.96 -9.45 -8.65
N GLU A 315 -11.45 -10.55 -8.07
CA GLU A 315 -12.70 -11.22 -8.43
C GLU A 315 -13.84 -10.97 -7.42
N ASP A 316 -13.56 -10.36 -6.28
CA ASP A 316 -14.55 -10.13 -5.23
C ASP A 316 -15.16 -8.73 -5.30
N LEU A 317 -16.35 -8.59 -4.70
CA LEU A 317 -17.08 -7.32 -4.73
C LEU A 317 -16.31 -6.21 -3.99
N ARG A 318 -15.51 -6.56 -2.98
CA ARG A 318 -14.65 -5.61 -2.26
C ARG A 318 -13.58 -5.03 -3.19
N SER A 319 -12.97 -5.84 -4.05
CA SER A 319 -12.03 -5.36 -5.07
C SER A 319 -12.70 -4.44 -6.08
N TRP A 320 -13.95 -4.73 -6.46
CA TRP A 320 -14.75 -3.85 -7.32
C TRP A 320 -15.03 -2.48 -6.67
N GLU A 321 -15.45 -2.47 -5.41
CA GLU A 321 -15.66 -1.23 -4.65
C GLU A 321 -14.36 -0.44 -4.50
N ALA A 322 -13.25 -1.11 -4.18
CA ALA A 322 -11.94 -0.49 -4.10
C ALA A 322 -11.54 0.14 -5.43
N ALA A 323 -11.77 -0.54 -6.56
CA ALA A 323 -11.50 -0.02 -7.88
C ALA A 323 -12.30 1.27 -8.15
N LYS A 324 -13.58 1.32 -7.78
CA LYS A 324 -14.41 2.54 -7.86
C LYS A 324 -13.82 3.69 -7.03
N LEU A 325 -13.34 3.41 -5.82
CA LEU A 325 -12.70 4.41 -4.96
C LEU A 325 -11.36 4.90 -5.52
N PHE A 326 -10.52 3.99 -6.01
CA PHE A 326 -9.21 4.33 -6.58
C PHE A 326 -9.37 5.15 -7.87
N ALA A 327 -10.37 4.85 -8.70
CA ALA A 327 -10.69 5.65 -9.88
C ALA A 327 -11.04 7.12 -9.55
N ARG A 328 -11.63 7.39 -8.37
CA ARG A 328 -11.86 8.77 -7.91
C ARG A 328 -10.54 9.49 -7.62
N LYS A 329 -9.58 8.80 -6.97
CA LYS A 329 -8.23 9.34 -6.71
C LYS A 329 -7.44 9.57 -7.99
N LEU A 330 -7.58 8.67 -8.96
CA LEU A 330 -6.85 8.68 -10.22
C LEU A 330 -7.53 9.50 -11.33
N SER A 331 -8.60 10.25 -11.05
CA SER A 331 -9.45 10.91 -12.06
C SER A 331 -10.32 9.94 -12.87
N LEU A 332 -11.62 9.96 -12.58
CA LEU A 332 -12.64 9.06 -13.14
C LEU A 332 -12.65 9.01 -14.68
N LYS A 333 -12.32 10.11 -15.35
CA LYS A 333 -12.38 10.24 -16.82
C LYS A 333 -11.39 9.34 -17.55
N ARG A 334 -10.25 9.00 -16.92
CA ARG A 334 -9.23 8.13 -17.52
C ARG A 334 -9.30 6.69 -17.03
N CYS A 335 -10.17 6.38 -16.08
CA CYS A 335 -10.24 5.07 -15.47
C CYS A 335 -11.31 4.19 -16.12
N SER A 336 -10.98 2.91 -16.33
CA SER A 336 -11.91 1.83 -16.67
C SER A 336 -11.79 0.73 -15.63
N LEU A 337 -12.85 -0.03 -15.38
CA LEU A 337 -12.93 -1.02 -14.32
C LEU A 337 -13.33 -2.37 -14.92
N VAL A 338 -12.57 -3.43 -14.62
CA VAL A 338 -12.97 -4.79 -14.94
C VAL A 338 -13.92 -5.29 -13.86
N ARG A 339 -15.08 -5.79 -14.27
CA ARG A 339 -16.14 -6.19 -13.35
C ARG A 339 -15.89 -7.63 -12.88
N PRO A 340 -16.00 -7.92 -11.57
CA PRO A 340 -15.92 -9.30 -11.11
C PRO A 340 -17.08 -10.13 -11.67
N GLY A 341 -16.78 -11.35 -12.13
CA GLY A 341 -17.79 -12.32 -12.54
C GLY A 341 -17.18 -13.57 -13.17
N ASN A 342 -18.00 -14.60 -13.40
CA ASN A 342 -17.54 -15.91 -13.88
C ASN A 342 -16.81 -15.85 -15.24
N LEU A 343 -17.11 -14.85 -16.08
CA LEU A 343 -16.46 -14.64 -17.38
C LEU A 343 -15.26 -13.67 -17.31
N GLN A 344 -15.01 -13.08 -16.14
CA GLN A 344 -13.95 -12.10 -15.88
C GLN A 344 -13.32 -12.41 -14.51
N PRO A 345 -12.66 -13.58 -14.35
CA PRO A 345 -11.96 -13.92 -13.13
C PRO A 345 -10.74 -13.00 -12.94
N ARG A 346 -9.98 -13.19 -11.86
CA ARG A 346 -8.70 -12.48 -11.71
C ARG A 346 -7.72 -12.84 -12.84
N PRO A 347 -6.74 -11.97 -13.18
CA PRO A 347 -5.83 -12.20 -14.29
C PRO A 347 -5.10 -13.54 -14.28
N LEU A 348 -4.59 -14.01 -13.13
CA LEU A 348 -3.90 -15.30 -13.06
C LEU A 348 -4.82 -16.47 -13.41
N GLU A 349 -6.06 -16.45 -12.92
CA GLU A 349 -7.05 -17.48 -13.23
C GLU A 349 -7.50 -17.41 -14.69
N ALA A 350 -7.66 -16.20 -15.24
CA ALA A 350 -7.94 -16.01 -16.66
C ALA A 350 -6.83 -16.64 -17.54
N LEU A 351 -5.56 -16.52 -17.14
CA LEU A 351 -4.45 -17.19 -17.80
C LEU A 351 -4.57 -18.71 -17.70
N ASN A 352 -4.82 -19.23 -16.49
CA ASN A 352 -4.94 -20.67 -16.26
C ASN A 352 -6.12 -21.31 -17.01
N GLN A 353 -7.20 -20.56 -17.24
CA GLN A 353 -8.37 -20.98 -18.02
C GLN A 353 -8.24 -20.71 -19.53
N GLY A 354 -7.15 -20.08 -19.99
CA GLY A 354 -6.95 -19.74 -21.40
C GLY A 354 -7.93 -18.67 -21.94
N LEU A 355 -8.44 -17.79 -21.08
CA LEU A 355 -9.35 -16.73 -21.48
C LEU A 355 -8.63 -15.61 -22.25
N SER A 356 -9.36 -14.94 -23.15
CA SER A 356 -8.81 -13.84 -23.94
C SER A 356 -8.78 -12.52 -23.14
N PHE A 357 -7.60 -12.13 -22.70
CA PHE A 357 -7.36 -10.86 -21.99
C PHE A 357 -7.82 -9.64 -22.79
N THR A 358 -7.62 -9.64 -24.12
CA THR A 358 -8.08 -8.55 -24.99
C THR A 358 -9.59 -8.39 -24.95
N LYS A 359 -10.36 -9.48 -24.89
CA LYS A 359 -11.83 -9.41 -24.76
C LYS A 359 -12.24 -8.85 -23.40
N ILE A 360 -11.58 -9.29 -22.32
CA ILE A 360 -11.86 -8.82 -20.96
C ILE A 360 -11.54 -7.32 -20.83
N LEU A 361 -10.37 -6.89 -21.29
CA LEU A 361 -9.96 -5.48 -21.24
C LEU A 361 -10.85 -4.57 -22.11
N ARG A 362 -11.32 -5.05 -23.26
CA ARG A 362 -12.31 -4.31 -24.09
C ARG A 362 -13.68 -4.23 -23.44
N ALA A 363 -14.04 -5.20 -22.61
CA ALA A 363 -15.29 -5.21 -21.86
C ALA A 363 -15.24 -4.38 -20.56
N ALA A 364 -14.07 -3.80 -20.22
CA ALA A 364 -13.93 -2.96 -19.04
C ALA A 364 -14.86 -1.74 -19.10
N LEU A 365 -15.50 -1.43 -17.97
CA LEU A 365 -16.51 -0.39 -17.86
C LEU A 365 -15.87 0.97 -17.53
N PRO A 366 -16.22 2.06 -18.22
CA PRO A 366 -15.74 3.40 -17.87
C PRO A 366 -16.12 3.80 -16.44
N ALA A 367 -15.16 4.30 -15.65
CA ALA A 367 -15.41 4.74 -14.28
C ALA A 367 -16.14 6.10 -14.19
N SER A 368 -16.11 6.88 -15.27
CA SER A 368 -16.67 8.23 -15.37
C SER A 368 -18.18 8.32 -15.45
N HIS A 369 -18.88 7.18 -15.42
CA HIS A 369 -20.32 7.14 -15.60
C HIS A 369 -21.06 7.79 -14.43
N LYS A 370 -21.27 9.11 -14.53
CA LYS A 370 -22.08 9.91 -13.61
C LYS A 370 -23.55 9.56 -13.83
N SER A 371 -24.24 9.15 -12.77
CA SER A 371 -25.68 9.39 -12.57
C SER A 371 -26.72 8.82 -13.56
N ILE A 372 -26.37 8.01 -14.56
CA ILE A 372 -27.36 7.21 -15.32
C ILE A 372 -26.98 5.73 -15.25
N ILE A 373 -27.19 5.10 -14.11
CA ILE A 373 -27.25 3.63 -14.05
C ILE A 373 -28.32 3.17 -15.04
N SER A 374 -27.91 2.60 -16.18
CA SER A 374 -28.88 1.90 -17.01
C SER A 374 -29.50 0.78 -16.15
N PHE A 375 -30.79 0.52 -16.29
CA PHE A 375 -31.46 -0.51 -15.46
C PHE A 375 -30.75 -1.87 -15.57
N ARG A 376 -30.14 -2.16 -16.72
CA ARG A 376 -29.31 -3.35 -16.92
C ARG A 376 -28.07 -3.36 -16.02
N GLN A 377 -27.30 -2.27 -15.98
CA GLN A 377 -26.12 -2.16 -15.11
C GLN A 377 -26.50 -2.24 -13.64
N LEU A 378 -27.57 -1.54 -13.23
CA LEU A 378 -28.08 -1.61 -11.86
C LEU A 378 -28.51 -3.02 -11.49
N ARG A 379 -29.25 -3.71 -12.37
CA ARG A 379 -29.70 -5.09 -12.12
C ARG A 379 -28.53 -6.01 -11.86
N GLU A 380 -27.48 -5.90 -12.67
CA GLU A 380 -26.28 -6.72 -12.48
C GLU A 380 -25.55 -6.34 -11.18
N GLU A 381 -25.49 -5.06 -10.80
CA GLU A 381 -24.88 -4.62 -9.52
C GLU A 381 -25.64 -5.14 -8.31
N VAL A 382 -26.97 -4.95 -8.30
CA VAL A 382 -27.87 -5.49 -7.27
C VAL A 382 -27.78 -7.00 -7.21
N PHE A 383 -27.73 -7.69 -8.36
CA PHE A 383 -27.53 -9.13 -8.40
C PHE A 383 -26.19 -9.53 -7.77
N GLY A 384 -25.10 -8.82 -8.06
CA GLY A 384 -23.79 -9.08 -7.47
C GLY A 384 -23.79 -8.93 -5.95
N GLU A 385 -24.47 -7.92 -5.41
CA GLU A 385 -24.64 -7.73 -3.97
C GLU A 385 -25.50 -8.83 -3.33
N LEU A 386 -26.61 -9.19 -3.97
CA LEU A 386 -27.50 -10.25 -3.51
C LEU A 386 -26.86 -11.65 -3.60
N ALA A 387 -26.02 -11.90 -4.60
CA ALA A 387 -25.30 -13.18 -4.75
C ALA A 387 -24.18 -13.32 -3.71
N ASN A 388 -23.57 -12.21 -3.29
CA ASN A 388 -22.43 -12.19 -2.36
C ASN A 388 -22.82 -11.62 -0.99
N THR A 389 -23.96 -12.06 -0.44
CA THR A 389 -24.49 -11.55 0.84
C THR A 389 -23.47 -11.62 1.98
N GLU A 390 -22.63 -12.66 2.04
CA GLU A 390 -21.60 -12.81 3.06
C GLU A 390 -20.46 -11.78 2.95
N GLN A 391 -20.11 -11.37 1.72
CA GLN A 391 -19.06 -10.36 1.50
C GLN A 391 -19.55 -8.93 1.79
N VAL A 392 -20.85 -8.70 1.62
CA VAL A 392 -21.53 -7.43 1.92
C VAL A 392 -21.99 -7.36 3.38
N ALA A 393 -22.04 -8.50 4.08
CA ALA A 393 -22.40 -8.56 5.48
C ALA A 393 -21.45 -7.72 6.34
N GLY A 394 -22.02 -7.02 7.31
CA GLY A 394 -21.27 -6.15 8.20
C GLY A 394 -20.33 -6.93 9.12
N ILE A 395 -19.28 -6.27 9.60
CA ILE A 395 -18.36 -6.84 10.58
C ILE A 395 -19.15 -7.15 11.85
N LYS A 396 -19.17 -8.41 12.27
CA LYS A 396 -19.92 -8.83 13.45
C LYS A 396 -19.29 -8.23 14.72
N TRP A 397 -20.14 -7.74 15.61
CA TRP A 397 -19.78 -7.26 16.94
C TRP A 397 -19.21 -8.41 17.77
N MET A 398 -17.94 -8.30 18.18
CA MET A 398 -17.28 -9.30 19.04
C MET A 398 -17.70 -9.16 20.50
N ARG A 399 -17.78 -7.92 21.00
CA ARG A 399 -18.09 -7.62 22.40
C ARG A 399 -19.58 -7.71 22.73
N PHE A 400 -20.44 -7.54 21.73
CA PHE A 400 -21.91 -7.56 21.87
C PHE A 400 -22.55 -8.53 20.87
N PRO A 401 -22.43 -9.84 21.09
CA PRO A 401 -22.89 -10.84 20.12
C PRO A 401 -24.40 -10.79 19.86
N GLU A 402 -25.20 -10.38 20.85
CA GLU A 402 -26.65 -10.20 20.71
C GLU A 402 -27.01 -9.07 19.73
N LEU A 403 -26.18 -8.01 19.64
CA LEU A 403 -26.38 -6.96 18.64
C LEU A 403 -26.23 -7.49 17.20
N ASN A 404 -25.51 -8.60 16.99
CA ASN A 404 -25.45 -9.23 15.67
C ASN A 404 -26.79 -9.83 15.24
N LYS A 405 -27.68 -10.19 16.16
CA LYS A 405 -29.01 -10.69 15.79
C LYS A 405 -29.88 -9.56 15.22
N LEU A 406 -29.74 -8.37 15.79
CA LEU A 406 -30.51 -7.16 15.45
C LEU A 406 -29.89 -6.40 14.26
N LEU A 407 -28.61 -6.03 14.36
CA LEU A 407 -27.91 -5.16 13.40
C LEU A 407 -27.23 -5.95 12.27
N LYS A 408 -27.02 -7.27 12.45
CA LYS A 408 -26.28 -8.13 11.51
C LYS A 408 -24.83 -7.69 11.26
N GLY A 409 -24.24 -6.94 12.21
CA GLY A 409 -22.89 -6.40 12.14
C GLY A 409 -22.85 -4.95 11.67
N HIS A 410 -21.64 -4.38 11.54
CA HIS A 410 -21.39 -3.03 11.06
C HIS A 410 -20.98 -3.05 9.58
N ARG A 411 -21.83 -2.54 8.67
CA ARG A 411 -21.54 -2.56 7.23
C ARG A 411 -20.67 -1.38 6.83
N ARG A 412 -20.02 -1.48 5.66
CA ARG A 412 -19.25 -0.36 5.09
C ARG A 412 -20.21 0.76 4.67
N GLY A 413 -19.91 1.99 5.05
CA GLY A 413 -20.75 3.16 4.74
C GLY A 413 -21.81 3.46 5.80
N GLU A 414 -22.00 2.59 6.78
CA GLU A 414 -22.83 2.88 7.96
C GLU A 414 -22.02 3.65 9.00
N LEU A 415 -22.69 4.55 9.72
CA LEU A 415 -22.16 5.25 10.88
C LEU A 415 -22.87 4.71 12.13
N THR A 416 -22.17 3.92 12.93
CA THR A 416 -22.71 3.49 14.24
C THR A 416 -22.24 4.43 15.34
N VAL A 417 -23.19 5.07 16.02
CA VAL A 417 -22.91 5.98 17.12
C VAL A 417 -23.26 5.30 18.44
N PHE A 418 -22.28 5.16 19.33
CA PHE A 418 -22.49 4.73 20.71
C PHE A 418 -22.54 5.96 21.61
N THR A 419 -23.65 6.12 22.34
CA THR A 419 -23.81 7.20 23.32
C THR A 419 -24.28 6.62 24.65
N GLY A 420 -23.74 7.10 25.76
CA GLY A 420 -24.17 6.76 27.11
C GLY A 420 -23.87 7.91 28.09
N ASN A 421 -24.58 7.95 29.22
CA ASN A 421 -24.30 8.95 30.26
C ASN A 421 -22.97 8.63 30.96
N GLY A 422 -22.25 9.69 31.37
CA GLY A 422 -20.84 9.62 31.74
C GLY A 422 -20.51 8.57 32.81
N HIS A 423 -19.55 7.70 32.48
CA HIS A 423 -18.92 6.67 33.32
C HIS A 423 -19.60 5.29 33.38
N SER A 424 -19.94 4.71 32.23
CA SER A 424 -20.13 3.25 32.13
C SER A 424 -19.69 2.78 30.73
N GLY A 425 -18.48 2.23 30.63
CA GLY A 425 -17.88 1.72 29.38
C GLY A 425 -17.90 0.20 29.25
#